data_AF-A0AAU5IT09-F1
#
_entry.id   AF-A0AAU5IT09-F1
#
_cell.length_a   1.000
_cell.length_b   1.000
_cell.length_c   1.000
_cell.angle_alpha   90.00
_cell.angle_beta   90.00
_cell.angle_gamma   90.00
#
_symmetry.space_group_name_H-M   'P 1'
#
loop_
_entity.id
_entity.type
_entity.pdbx_description
1 polymer ?
#
loop_
_entity_poly.entity_id
_entity_poly.type
_entity_poly.pdbx_seq_one_letter_code
_entity_poly.pdbx_strand_id
1 'polypeptide(L)'
;MGPLAVLFDIDETLVHTGGSGARSWAWAFEQLHGVAADIGQHTSAGETDPQVGRKTFRGVLGRDASADEMDRLFAAYLSHLADDVWRSDGYRVLDGAEEVLRRIADAGVILGLTSGAM
;
A
#
# COMPACT_ATOMS: atom_id res chain seq x y z
N MET A 1 8.31 -22.68 -25.18
CA MET A 1 9.03 -21.38 -25.09
C MET A 1 8.44 -20.67 -23.87
N GLY A 2 9.27 -20.29 -22.90
CA GLY A 2 8.80 -19.61 -21.69
C GLY A 2 8.41 -18.15 -21.95
N PRO A 3 7.80 -17.45 -20.98
CA PRO A 3 7.56 -16.02 -21.09
C PRO A 3 8.88 -15.25 -21.19
N LEU A 4 8.86 -14.09 -21.86
CA LEU A 4 10.01 -13.18 -21.92
C LEU A 4 10.24 -12.47 -20.58
N ALA A 5 9.16 -12.13 -19.88
CA ALA A 5 9.19 -11.42 -18.61
C ALA A 5 8.07 -11.92 -17.67
N VAL A 6 8.31 -11.78 -16.37
CA VAL A 6 7.30 -11.94 -15.30
C VAL A 6 7.29 -10.67 -14.46
N LEU A 7 6.10 -10.12 -14.24
CA LEU A 7 5.87 -8.91 -13.47
C LEU A 7 5.23 -9.27 -12.13
N PHE A 8 5.82 -8.78 -11.05
CA PHE A 8 5.36 -9.02 -9.68
C PHE A 8 4.77 -7.77 -9.08
N ASP A 9 3.60 -7.93 -8.46
CA ASP A 9 3.17 -7.00 -7.40
C ASP A 9 4.06 -7.20 -6.14
N ILE A 10 4.01 -6.25 -5.21
CA ILE A 10 4.83 -6.25 -3.99
C ILE A 10 4.01 -6.71 -2.80
N ASP A 11 3.02 -5.91 -2.40
CA ASP A 11 2.22 -6.16 -1.22
C ASP A 11 1.38 -7.42 -1.39
N GLU A 12 1.37 -8.27 -0.37
CA GLU A 12 0.65 -9.56 -0.37
C GLU A 12 1.06 -10.52 -1.51
N THR A 13 2.13 -10.21 -2.25
CA THR A 13 2.69 -11.03 -3.33
C THR A 13 4.14 -11.43 -3.05
N LEU A 14 5.00 -10.46 -2.75
CA LEU A 14 6.40 -10.68 -2.36
C LEU A 14 6.61 -10.50 -0.86
N VAL A 15 5.90 -9.54 -0.25
CA VAL A 15 6.05 -9.20 1.16
C VAL A 15 4.68 -8.97 1.81
N HIS A 16 4.60 -9.22 3.10
CA HIS A 16 3.50 -8.78 3.96
C HIS A 16 4.06 -7.68 4.87
N THR A 17 3.48 -6.48 4.83
CA THR A 17 4.00 -5.32 5.59
C THR A 17 3.59 -5.34 7.07
N GLY A 18 2.80 -6.33 7.50
CA GLY A 18 2.28 -6.40 8.86
C GLY A 18 1.09 -5.49 9.09
N GLY A 19 0.43 -4.99 8.04
CA GLY A 19 -0.67 -4.02 8.16
C GLY A 19 -0.21 -2.56 8.27
N SER A 20 1.04 -2.26 7.86
CA SER A 20 1.63 -0.91 8.00
C SER A 20 0.89 0.16 7.22
N GLY A 21 0.35 -0.18 6.04
CA GLY A 21 -0.49 0.71 5.24
C GLY A 21 -1.73 1.18 6.01
N ALA A 22 -2.52 0.22 6.53
CA ALA A 22 -3.74 0.55 7.28
C ALA A 22 -3.45 1.36 8.55
N ARG A 23 -2.39 1.01 9.31
CA ARG A 23 -1.99 1.78 10.49
C ARG A 23 -1.55 3.19 10.15
N SER A 24 -0.72 3.35 9.12
CA SER A 24 -0.21 4.67 8.72
C SER A 24 -1.31 5.55 8.17
N TRP A 25 -2.31 4.96 7.51
CA TRP A 25 -3.49 5.69 7.06
C TRP A 25 -4.33 6.18 8.23
N ALA A 26 -4.64 5.28 9.18
CA ALA A 26 -5.40 5.62 10.37
C ALA A 26 -4.68 6.72 11.18
N TRP A 27 -3.36 6.59 11.33
CA TRP A 27 -2.52 7.60 11.97
C TRP A 27 -2.59 8.95 11.25
N ALA A 28 -2.40 9.00 9.94
CA ALA A 28 -2.39 10.25 9.19
C ALA A 28 -3.75 10.96 9.26
N PHE A 29 -4.84 10.20 9.15
CA PHE A 29 -6.18 10.75 9.27
C PHE A 29 -6.45 11.29 10.68
N GLU A 30 -6.00 10.58 11.72
CA GLU A 30 -6.12 11.02 13.11
C GLU A 30 -5.31 12.29 13.37
N GLN A 31 -4.07 12.38 12.88
CA GLN A 31 -3.23 13.57 13.05
C GLN A 31 -3.82 14.81 12.38
N LEU A 32 -4.47 14.66 11.22
CA LEU A 32 -5.00 15.79 10.44
C LEU A 32 -6.43 16.18 10.81
N HIS A 33 -7.23 15.22 11.27
CA HIS A 33 -8.67 15.41 11.46
C HIS A 33 -9.18 15.03 12.85
N GLY A 34 -8.32 14.55 13.75
CA GLY A 34 -8.66 14.20 15.13
C GLY A 34 -9.51 12.93 15.26
N VAL A 35 -9.63 12.14 14.20
CA VAL A 35 -10.37 10.87 14.18
C VAL A 35 -9.57 9.85 13.38
N ALA A 36 -9.41 8.64 13.88
CA ALA A 36 -8.81 7.56 13.10
C ALA A 36 -9.79 7.08 12.02
N ALA A 37 -9.25 6.73 10.84
CA ALA A 37 -10.04 6.18 9.75
C ALA A 37 -9.48 4.83 9.30
N ASP A 38 -10.38 3.85 9.12
CA ASP A 38 -10.03 2.55 8.55
C ASP A 38 -10.10 2.62 7.02
N ILE A 39 -8.95 2.54 6.37
CA ILE A 39 -8.86 2.54 4.90
C ILE A 39 -9.62 1.35 4.29
N GLY A 40 -9.65 0.20 4.96
CA GLY A 40 -10.28 -1.02 4.48
C GLY A 40 -11.80 -0.91 4.37
N GLN A 41 -12.44 -0.12 5.24
CA GLN A 41 -13.89 0.14 5.18
C GLN A 41 -14.31 0.97 3.96
N HIS A 42 -13.35 1.65 3.33
CA HIS A 42 -13.60 2.55 2.21
C HIS A 42 -12.99 2.08 0.89
N THR A 43 -12.31 0.93 0.90
CA THR A 43 -11.63 0.36 -0.26
C THR A 43 -12.49 -0.73 -0.91
N SER A 44 -12.50 -0.76 -2.24
CA SER A 44 -12.98 -1.89 -3.05
C SER A 44 -11.90 -2.34 -4.02
N ALA A 45 -11.98 -3.58 -4.50
CA ALA A 45 -10.97 -4.12 -5.40
C ALA A 45 -10.81 -3.27 -6.68
N GLY A 46 -9.57 -2.93 -7.03
CA GLY A 46 -9.24 -2.15 -8.22
C GLY A 46 -9.32 -0.63 -8.05
N GLU A 47 -9.51 -0.13 -6.82
CA GLU A 47 -9.52 1.31 -6.55
C GLU A 47 -8.13 1.88 -6.28
N THR A 48 -7.91 3.10 -6.74
CA THR A 48 -6.68 3.86 -6.48
C THR A 48 -6.75 4.61 -5.16
N ASP A 49 -5.58 4.90 -4.57
CA ASP A 49 -5.50 5.61 -3.29
C ASP A 49 -6.25 6.96 -3.27
N PRO A 50 -6.25 7.81 -4.33
CA PRO A 50 -7.03 9.05 -4.35
C PRO A 50 -8.54 8.81 -4.33
N GLN A 51 -9.00 7.71 -4.92
CA GLN A 51 -10.42 7.33 -4.87
C GLN A 51 -10.80 6.91 -3.45
N VAL A 52 -9.96 6.06 -2.83
CA VAL A 52 -10.14 5.59 -1.45
C VAL A 52 -10.10 6.77 -0.48
N GLY A 53 -9.11 7.66 -0.57
CA GLY A 53 -9.02 8.86 0.25
C GLY A 53 -10.28 9.73 0.19
N ARG A 54 -10.79 10.02 -1.01
CA ARG A 54 -12.06 10.77 -1.13
C ARG A 54 -13.25 10.03 -0.52
N LYS A 55 -13.31 8.70 -0.63
CA LYS A 55 -14.35 7.91 0.03
C LYS A 55 -14.23 7.94 1.55
N THR A 56 -13.02 7.88 2.08
CA THR A 56 -12.75 8.01 3.52
C THR A 56 -13.24 9.36 4.04
N PHE A 57 -12.95 10.46 3.34
CA PHE A 57 -13.48 11.78 3.71
C PHE A 57 -15.01 11.82 3.76
N ARG A 58 -15.69 11.28 2.74
CA ARG A 58 -17.15 11.21 2.73
C ARG A 58 -17.70 10.31 3.85
N GLY A 59 -17.08 9.16 4.07
CA GLY A 59 -17.51 8.17 5.05
C GLY A 59 -17.29 8.61 6.50
N VAL A 60 -16.19 9.29 6.78
CA VAL A 60 -15.76 9.64 8.15
C VAL A 60 -16.11 11.08 8.51
N LEU A 61 -15.94 12.03 7.57
CA LEU A 61 -16.17 13.46 7.81
C LEU A 61 -17.47 13.98 7.20
N GLY A 62 -18.20 13.17 6.43
CA GLY A 62 -19.47 13.55 5.81
C GLY A 62 -19.35 14.62 4.71
N ARG A 63 -18.14 14.84 4.17
CA ARG A 63 -17.88 15.84 3.12
C ARG A 63 -16.79 15.38 2.16
N ASP A 64 -16.67 16.03 1.02
CA ASP A 64 -15.53 15.82 0.12
C ASP A 64 -14.26 16.49 0.66
N ALA A 65 -13.12 15.88 0.30
CA ALA A 65 -11.80 16.46 0.52
C ALA A 65 -11.50 17.53 -0.53
N SER A 66 -10.85 18.61 -0.11
CA SER A 66 -10.13 19.49 -1.05
C SER A 66 -8.86 18.82 -1.58
N ALA A 67 -8.28 19.36 -2.66
CA ALA A 67 -7.00 18.88 -3.20
C ALA A 67 -5.88 18.99 -2.15
N ASP A 68 -5.74 20.14 -1.49
CA ASP A 68 -4.73 20.37 -0.45
C ASP A 68 -4.85 19.42 0.75
N GLU A 69 -6.07 18.98 1.10
CA GLU A 69 -6.30 18.01 2.16
C GLU A 69 -5.88 16.60 1.74
N MET A 70 -6.13 16.22 0.49
CA MET A 70 -5.64 14.95 -0.06
C MET A 70 -4.12 14.93 -0.09
N ASP A 71 -3.49 16.01 -0.55
CA ASP A 71 -2.02 16.11 -0.63
C ASP A 71 -1.39 16.02 0.77
N ARG A 72 -1.97 16.71 1.76
CA ARG A 72 -1.51 16.61 3.15
C ARG A 72 -1.72 15.23 3.75
N LEU A 73 -2.86 14.58 3.45
CA LEU A 73 -3.13 13.22 3.91
C LEU A 73 -2.09 12.25 3.35
N PHE A 74 -1.82 12.29 2.05
CA PHE A 74 -0.82 11.41 1.43
C PHE A 74 0.60 11.68 1.94
N ALA A 75 0.98 12.95 2.11
CA ALA A 75 2.29 13.29 2.65
C ALA A 75 2.49 12.75 4.07
N ALA A 76 1.50 12.91 4.95
CA ALA A 76 1.54 12.35 6.31
C ALA A 76 1.52 10.82 6.29
N TYR A 77 0.66 10.21 5.48
CA TYR A 77 0.56 8.77 5.31
C TYR A 77 1.90 8.16 4.88
N LEU A 78 2.50 8.65 3.79
CA LEU A 78 3.75 8.13 3.24
C LEU A 78 4.94 8.36 4.18
N SER A 79 4.98 9.51 4.86
CA SER A 79 6.01 9.79 5.86
C SER A 79 5.95 8.80 7.02
N HIS A 80 4.75 8.49 7.52
CA HIS A 80 4.59 7.53 8.61
C HIS A 80 4.82 6.09 8.14
N LEU A 81 4.35 5.75 6.93
CA LEU A 81 4.48 4.42 6.35
C LEU A 81 5.93 3.97 6.25
N ALA A 82 6.82 4.87 5.81
CA ALA A 82 8.24 4.57 5.69
C ALA A 82 8.81 4.08 7.04
N ASP A 83 8.52 4.79 8.13
CA ASP A 83 8.99 4.42 9.47
C ASP A 83 8.26 3.20 10.04
N ASP A 84 6.95 3.06 9.81
CA ASP A 84 6.13 1.97 10.34
C ASP A 84 6.53 0.63 9.72
N VAL A 85 6.80 0.58 8.41
CA VAL A 85 7.28 -0.63 7.72
C VAL A 85 8.60 -1.13 8.33
N TRP A 86 9.54 -0.23 8.61
CA TRP A 86 10.83 -0.60 9.22
C TRP A 86 10.71 -1.14 10.65
N ARG A 87 9.66 -0.73 11.37
CA ARG A 87 9.44 -1.10 12.78
C ARG A 87 8.38 -2.20 12.95
N SER A 88 7.72 -2.60 11.88
CA SER A 88 6.62 -3.55 11.92
C SER A 88 7.14 -4.94 12.25
N ASP A 89 6.82 -5.44 13.46
CA ASP A 89 7.10 -6.83 13.86
C ASP A 89 6.39 -7.86 12.96
N GLY A 90 5.36 -7.43 12.22
CA GLY A 90 4.62 -8.23 11.26
C GLY A 90 5.18 -8.19 9.83
N TYR A 91 6.26 -7.44 9.60
CA TYR A 91 6.93 -7.43 8.30
C TYR A 91 7.58 -8.79 8.02
N ARG A 92 7.32 -9.36 6.85
CA ARG A 92 7.99 -10.57 6.38
C ARG A 92 8.00 -10.67 4.87
N VAL A 93 9.05 -11.30 4.35
CA VAL A 93 9.04 -11.83 2.99
C VAL A 93 8.10 -13.04 2.96
N LEU A 94 7.25 -13.13 1.92
CA LEU A 94 6.30 -14.24 1.79
C LEU A 94 7.01 -15.53 1.39
N ASP A 95 6.48 -16.65 1.87
CA ASP A 95 7.09 -17.97 1.67
C ASP A 95 7.24 -18.29 0.18
N GLY A 96 8.47 -18.65 -0.22
CA GLY A 96 8.78 -18.98 -1.60
C GLY A 96 9.02 -17.79 -2.52
N ALA A 97 8.81 -16.54 -2.10
CA ALA A 97 9.04 -15.36 -2.93
C ALA A 97 10.48 -15.31 -3.47
N GLU A 98 11.48 -15.41 -2.59
CA GLU A 98 12.89 -15.38 -3.01
C GLU A 98 13.27 -16.57 -3.91
N GLU A 99 12.75 -17.76 -3.60
CA GLU A 99 13.03 -18.99 -4.36
C GLU A 99 12.46 -18.90 -5.78
N VAL A 100 11.24 -18.41 -5.92
CA VAL A 100 10.58 -18.22 -7.21
C VAL A 100 11.32 -17.17 -8.04
N LEU A 101 11.67 -16.03 -7.44
CA LEU A 101 12.44 -14.98 -8.12
C LEU A 101 13.79 -15.51 -8.62
N ARG A 102 14.53 -16.25 -7.77
CA ARG A 102 15.80 -16.89 -8.15
C ARG A 102 15.63 -17.85 -9.33
N ARG A 103 14.64 -18.75 -9.29
CA ARG A 103 14.38 -19.72 -10.37
C ARG A 103 14.04 -19.05 -11.70
N ILE A 104 13.25 -17.98 -11.67
CA ILE A 104 12.87 -17.25 -12.88
C ILE A 104 14.10 -16.52 -13.46
N ALA A 105 14.91 -15.90 -12.61
CA ALA A 105 16.15 -15.25 -13.02
C ALA A 105 17.15 -16.25 -13.62
N ASP A 106 17.34 -17.42 -13.00
CA ASP A 106 18.23 -18.48 -13.48
C ASP A 106 17.77 -19.06 -14.83
N ALA A 107 16.47 -19.00 -15.12
CA ALA A 107 15.90 -19.39 -16.41
C ALA A 107 16.11 -18.33 -17.51
N GLY A 108 16.74 -17.19 -17.21
CA GLY A 108 16.98 -16.10 -18.16
C GLY A 108 15.74 -15.26 -18.49
N VAL A 109 14.69 -15.34 -17.66
CA VAL A 109 13.46 -14.58 -17.82
C VAL A 109 13.58 -13.23 -17.10
N ILE A 110 13.11 -12.15 -17.73
CA ILE A 110 13.19 -10.80 -17.15
C ILE A 110 12.22 -10.70 -15.96
N LEU A 111 12.72 -10.21 -14.83
CA LEU A 111 11.90 -9.85 -13.67
C LEU A 111 11.56 -8.36 -13.71
N GLY A 112 10.30 -8.02 -13.49
CA GLY A 112 9.85 -6.64 -13.32
C GLY A 112 8.88 -6.50 -12.16
N LEU A 113 8.65 -5.26 -11.74
CA LEU A 113 7.69 -4.92 -10.70
C LEU A 113 6.51 -4.16 -11.31
N THR A 114 5.30 -4.48 -10.85
CA THR A 114 4.07 -3.75 -11.12
C THR A 114 3.30 -3.61 -9.82
N SER A 115 3.50 -2.48 -9.14
CA SER A 115 2.78 -2.16 -7.91
C SER A 115 1.96 -0.89 -8.10
N GLY A 116 0.79 -0.86 -7.46
CA GLY A 116 -0.12 0.28 -7.44
C GLY A 116 0.10 1.22 -6.27
N ALA A 117 1.08 0.96 -5.39
CA ALA A 117 1.42 1.86 -4.30
C ALA A 117 1.79 3.23 -4.90
N MET A 118 1.00 4.26 -4.57
CA MET A 118 1.31 5.63 -4.96
C MET A 118 2.40 6.23 -4.09
#